data_AF-A0A7W6RFZ3-F1
#
_entry.id   AF-A0A7W6RFZ3-F1
#
_cell.length_a   1.000
_cell.length_b   1.000
_cell.length_c   1.000
_cell.angle_alpha   90.00
_cell.angle_beta   90.00
_cell.angle_gamma   90.00
#
_symmetry.space_group_name_H-M   'P 1'
#
loop_
_entity.id
_entity.type
_entity.pdbx_description
1 polymer ?
#
loop_
_entity_poly.entity_id
_entity_poly.type
_entity_poly.pdbx_seq_one_letter_code
_entity_poly.pdbx_strand_id
1 'polypeptide(L)'
;MGKLHLNSSFIINYSVRIVQTEDYPYVFVEIFTEAQSLSYKIVTDENFSDINYIYQRLQNGISSAANNVNDNLEIGEYLERNYVFFTYPDGTQDKYTAFRIE
;
A
#
# COMPACT_ATOMS: atom_id res chain seq x y z
N MET A 1 18.60 18.47 3.04
CA MET A 1 17.27 18.89 2.56
C MET A 1 16.25 18.10 3.37
N GLY A 2 15.37 18.76 4.12
CA GLY A 2 14.36 18.08 4.95
C GLY A 2 13.14 17.70 4.11
N LYS A 3 12.60 16.50 4.33
CA LYS A 3 11.31 16.09 3.76
C LYS A 3 10.19 16.61 4.67
N LEU A 4 9.21 17.30 4.09
CA LEU A 4 8.01 17.76 4.79
C LEU A 4 6.89 16.74 4.53
N HIS A 5 6.55 15.94 5.55
CA HIS A 5 5.43 14.99 5.49
C HIS A 5 4.18 15.70 6.01
N LEU A 6 3.33 16.17 5.10
CA LEU A 6 2.21 17.06 5.44
C LEU A 6 1.00 16.32 6.07
N ASN A 7 0.96 14.99 6.05
CA ASN A 7 -0.19 14.21 6.47
C ASN A 7 0.22 12.93 7.23
N SER A 8 0.99 13.07 8.31
CA SER A 8 1.20 11.94 9.23
C SER A 8 -0.11 11.66 9.96
N SER A 9 -0.63 10.44 9.86
CA SER A 9 -1.80 9.98 10.61
C SER A 9 -1.55 8.56 11.12
N PHE A 10 -2.14 8.22 12.26
CA PHE A 10 -2.08 6.85 12.76
C PHE A 10 -3.02 5.94 11.97
N ILE A 11 -2.56 4.71 11.70
CA ILE A 11 -3.40 3.64 11.16
C ILE A 11 -4.25 3.10 12.29
N ILE A 12 -5.58 3.20 12.15
CA ILE A 12 -6.56 2.67 13.11
C ILE A 12 -6.86 1.21 12.80
N ASN A 13 -7.01 0.90 11.51
CA ASN A 13 -7.34 -0.43 11.03
C ASN A 13 -6.85 -0.61 9.59
N TYR A 14 -6.69 -1.85 9.15
CA TYR A 14 -6.35 -2.14 7.76
C TYR A 14 -6.83 -3.54 7.35
N SER A 15 -6.99 -3.75 6.05
CA SER A 15 -7.25 -5.06 5.45
C SER A 15 -6.38 -5.23 4.22
N VAL A 16 -5.61 -6.31 4.18
CA VAL A 16 -4.90 -6.76 2.96
C VAL A 16 -5.40 -8.15 2.66
N ARG A 17 -5.88 -8.39 1.43
CA ARG A 17 -6.36 -9.72 1.01
C ARG A 17 -6.16 -9.93 -0.48
N ILE A 18 -5.87 -11.17 -0.86
CA ILE A 18 -5.89 -11.57 -2.27
C ILE A 18 -7.34 -11.82 -2.67
N VAL A 19 -7.78 -11.19 -3.74
CA VAL A 19 -9.09 -11.43 -4.36
C VAL A 19 -8.85 -12.18 -5.66
N GLN A 20 -9.44 -13.37 -5.76
CA GLN A 20 -9.44 -14.17 -6.98
C GLN A 20 -10.65 -13.73 -7.82
N THR A 21 -10.40 -13.36 -9.08
CA THR A 21 -11.47 -13.11 -10.07
C THR A 21 -11.28 -14.02 -11.27
N GLU A 22 -12.28 -14.09 -12.14
CA GLU A 22 -12.20 -14.89 -13.37
C GLU A 22 -11.13 -14.37 -14.35
N ASP A 23 -10.89 -13.05 -14.35
CA ASP A 23 -9.97 -12.41 -15.30
C ASP A 23 -8.53 -12.36 -14.77
N TYR A 24 -8.33 -11.84 -13.55
CA TYR A 24 -7.02 -11.72 -12.94
C TYR A 24 -7.11 -11.56 -11.41
N PRO A 25 -6.21 -12.20 -10.64
CA PRO A 25 -6.13 -11.97 -9.20
C PRO A 25 -5.54 -10.59 -8.90
N TYR A 26 -5.97 -9.99 -7.79
CA TYR A 26 -5.41 -8.73 -7.30
C TYR A 26 -5.29 -8.73 -5.77
N VAL A 27 -4.38 -7.92 -5.23
CA VAL A 27 -4.32 -7.61 -3.80
C VAL A 27 -5.20 -6.41 -3.54
N PHE A 28 -6.22 -6.61 -2.72
CA PHE A 28 -7.05 -5.53 -2.23
C PHE A 28 -6.46 -5.00 -0.92
N VAL A 29 -6.23 -3.69 -0.85
CA VAL A 29 -5.69 -2.98 0.31
C VAL A 29 -6.68 -1.93 0.77
N GLU A 30 -7.05 -1.96 2.04
CA GLU A 30 -7.79 -0.91 2.74
C GLU A 30 -6.97 -0.45 3.95
N ILE A 31 -6.77 0.86 4.09
CA ILE A 31 -6.08 1.47 5.22
C ILE A 31 -6.97 2.57 5.78
N PHE A 32 -7.36 2.42 7.04
CA PHE A 32 -8.14 3.39 7.79
C PHE A 32 -7.20 4.16 8.71
N THR A 33 -7.19 5.48 8.55
CA THR A 33 -6.44 6.40 9.39
C THR A 33 -7.39 7.32 10.13
N GLU A 34 -6.90 8.07 11.12
CA GLU A 34 -7.69 9.10 11.80
C GLU A 34 -8.24 10.18 10.86
N ALA A 35 -7.52 10.47 9.77
CA ALA A 35 -7.90 11.51 8.82
C ALA A 35 -8.75 11.01 7.66
N GLN A 36 -8.50 9.80 7.16
CA GLN A 36 -9.11 9.29 5.92
C GLN A 36 -9.03 7.77 5.79
N SER A 37 -9.82 7.22 4.86
CA SER A 37 -9.70 5.85 4.37
C SER A 37 -9.07 5.85 2.98
N LEU A 38 -8.19 4.89 2.72
CA LEU A 38 -7.55 4.66 1.43
C LEU A 38 -7.80 3.22 0.99
N SER A 39 -8.23 3.03 -0.25
CA SER A 39 -8.55 1.71 -0.80
C SER A 39 -7.95 1.54 -2.19
N TYR A 40 -7.28 0.41 -2.42
CA TYR A 40 -6.56 0.11 -3.67
C TYR A 40 -6.81 -1.33 -4.14
N LYS A 41 -6.95 -1.51 -5.47
CA LYS A 41 -6.71 -2.79 -6.15
C LYS A 41 -5.31 -2.78 -6.73
N ILE A 42 -4.43 -3.63 -6.21
CA ILE A 42 -3.05 -3.75 -6.66
C ILE A 42 -2.92 -5.02 -7.51
N VAL A 43 -2.44 -4.87 -8.73
CA VAL A 43 -2.30 -5.96 -9.70
C VAL A 43 -0.83 -6.30 -9.93
N THR A 44 -0.57 -7.49 -10.47
CA THR A 44 0.77 -7.86 -10.92
C THR A 44 1.16 -7.10 -12.18
N ASP A 45 2.46 -6.87 -12.35
CA ASP A 45 3.04 -6.31 -13.57
C ASP A 45 4.43 -6.92 -13.83
N GLU A 46 5.17 -6.34 -14.78
CA GLU A 46 6.52 -6.79 -15.14
C GLU A 46 7.55 -6.67 -14.00
N ASN A 47 7.34 -5.78 -13.03
CA ASN A 47 8.22 -5.59 -11.87
C ASN A 47 7.86 -6.55 -10.74
N PHE A 48 6.57 -6.86 -10.58
CA PHE A 48 6.05 -7.75 -9.55
C PHE A 48 5.06 -8.75 -10.14
N SER A 49 5.59 -9.87 -10.67
CA SER A 49 4.78 -10.90 -11.32
C SER A 49 4.10 -11.89 -10.35
N ASP A 50 4.54 -11.93 -9.09
CA ASP A 50 3.98 -12.82 -8.06
C ASP A 50 3.05 -12.06 -7.11
N ILE A 51 1.76 -12.36 -7.19
CA ILE A 51 0.73 -11.74 -6.35
C ILE A 51 0.91 -12.07 -4.86
N ASN A 52 1.47 -13.24 -4.53
CA ASN A 52 1.72 -13.61 -3.14
C ASN A 52 2.85 -12.79 -2.54
N TYR A 53 3.87 -12.49 -3.34
CA TYR A 53 4.94 -11.58 -2.94
C TYR A 53 4.37 -10.19 -2.61
N ILE A 54 3.55 -9.61 -3.51
CA ILE A 54 2.91 -8.31 -3.29
C ILE A 54 2.08 -8.34 -2.00
N TYR A 55 1.24 -9.37 -1.83
CA TYR A 55 0.41 -9.55 -0.63
C TYR A 55 1.25 -9.58 0.65
N GLN A 56 2.27 -10.43 0.71
CA GLN A 56 3.13 -10.56 1.88
C GLN A 56 3.87 -9.26 2.16
N ARG A 57 4.36 -8.58 1.13
CA ARG A 57 5.09 -7.31 1.30
C ARG A 57 4.21 -6.22 1.87
N LEU A 58 3.01 -6.03 1.32
CA LEU A 58 2.04 -5.05 1.82
C LEU A 58 1.54 -5.40 3.22
N GLN A 59 1.16 -6.66 3.45
CA GLN A 59 0.70 -7.13 4.76
C GLN A 59 1.75 -6.87 5.84
N ASN A 60 3.01 -7.22 5.59
CA ASN A 60 4.09 -7.03 6.56
C ASN A 60 4.40 -5.54 6.76
N GLY A 61 4.49 -4.76 5.68
CA GLY A 61 4.78 -3.33 5.74
C GLY A 61 3.72 -2.53 6.49
N ILE A 62 2.45 -2.74 6.15
CA ILE A 62 1.32 -2.06 6.81
C ILE A 62 1.19 -2.52 8.26
N SER A 63 1.33 -3.82 8.54
CA SER A 63 1.32 -4.34 9.91
C SER A 63 2.43 -3.76 10.77
N SER A 64 3.65 -3.60 10.25
CA SER A 64 4.76 -3.01 11.00
C SER A 64 4.46 -1.56 11.38
N ALA A 65 4.04 -0.74 10.41
CA ALA A 65 3.69 0.65 10.65
C ALA A 65 2.46 0.84 11.55
N ALA A 66 1.49 -0.09 11.50
CA ALA A 66 0.32 -0.05 12.37
C ALA A 66 0.64 -0.40 13.84
N ASN A 67 1.64 -1.26 14.07
CA ASN A 67 1.94 -1.79 15.41
C ASN A 67 3.16 -1.14 16.09
N ASN A 68 3.95 -0.35 15.36
CA ASN A 68 5.17 0.25 15.89
C ASN A 68 5.22 1.76 15.58
N VAL A 69 5.23 2.58 16.63
CA VAL A 69 5.14 4.05 16.55
C VAL A 69 6.34 4.68 15.83
N ASN A 70 7.47 3.99 15.75
CA ASN A 70 8.66 4.49 15.05
C ASN A 70 8.73 4.04 13.59
N ASP A 71 7.88 3.11 13.18
CA ASP A 71 7.86 2.57 11.82
C ASP A 71 6.91 3.40 10.96
N ASN A 72 7.48 4.05 9.94
CA ASN A 72 6.71 4.89 9.04
C ASN A 72 6.39 4.15 7.74
N LEU A 73 5.14 4.27 7.29
CA LEU A 73 4.71 3.88 5.96
C LEU A 73 4.31 5.15 5.20
N GLU A 74 4.92 5.37 4.04
CA GLU A 74 4.54 6.49 3.18
C GLU A 74 3.86 5.96 1.91
N ILE A 75 2.74 6.56 1.56
CA ILE A 75 1.98 6.22 0.36
C ILE A 75 2.00 7.43 -0.57
N GLY A 76 2.64 7.27 -1.73
CA GLY A 76 2.62 8.24 -2.81
C GLY A 76 1.72 7.76 -3.94
N GLU A 77 0.89 8.63 -4.49
CA GLU A 77 0.00 8.29 -5.60
C GLU A 77 0.42 9.03 -6.86
N TYR A 78 0.50 8.31 -7.99
CA TYR A 78 0.56 8.92 -9.32
C TYR A 78 -0.59 8.39 -10.17
N LEU A 79 -1.78 8.93 -9.88
CA LEU A 79 -3.07 8.44 -10.39
C LEU A 79 -3.19 8.52 -11.91
N GLU A 80 -2.54 9.48 -12.58
CA GLU A 80 -2.53 9.59 -14.04
C GLU A 80 -1.98 8.33 -14.75
N ARG A 81 -1.17 7.54 -14.04
CA ARG A 81 -0.57 6.31 -14.55
C ARG A 81 -0.96 5.06 -13.77
N ASN A 82 -1.97 5.16 -12.89
CA ASN A 82 -2.39 4.06 -12.01
C ASN A 82 -1.21 3.46 -11.23
N TYR A 83 -0.35 4.32 -10.65
CA TYR A 83 0.73 3.88 -9.79
C TYR A 83 0.53 4.33 -8.35
N VAL A 84 0.88 3.44 -7.43
CA VAL A 84 1.03 3.74 -6.00
C VAL A 84 2.44 3.34 -5.58
N PHE A 85 3.05 4.16 -4.75
CA PHE A 85 4.38 3.97 -4.19
C PHE A 85 4.24 3.74 -2.70
N PHE A 86 4.70 2.60 -2.22
CA PHE A 86 4.81 2.32 -0.79
C PHE A 86 6.28 2.44 -0.38
N THR A 87 6.57 3.38 0.51
CA THR A 87 7.87 3.43 1.19
C THR A 87 7.70 2.79 2.55
N TYR A 88 8.41 1.70 2.77
CA TYR A 88 8.30 0.84 3.95
C TYR A 88 9.22 1.30 5.09
N PRO A 89 9.01 0.82 6.33
CA PRO A 89 9.84 1.19 7.47
C PRO A 89 11.33 0.89 7.32
N ASP A 90 11.69 -0.12 6.53
CA ASP A 90 13.08 -0.46 6.20
C ASP A 90 13.71 0.48 5.15
N GLY A 91 12.95 1.48 4.67
CA GLY A 91 13.37 2.47 3.69
C GLY A 91 13.28 1.99 2.24
N THR A 92 12.86 0.75 1.97
CA THR A 92 12.63 0.34 0.58
C THR A 92 11.38 1.00 0.04
N GLN A 93 11.37 1.25 -1.26
CA GLN A 93 10.21 1.78 -1.96
C GLN A 93 9.82 0.85 -3.08
N ASP A 94 8.59 0.36 -3.03
CA ASP A 94 8.01 -0.43 -4.11
C ASP A 94 6.95 0.38 -4.86
N LYS A 95 6.98 0.28 -6.18
CA LYS A 95 6.00 0.88 -7.09
C LYS A 95 5.10 -0.22 -7.60
N TYR A 96 3.80 -0.10 -7.35
CA TYR A 96 2.82 -1.04 -7.86
C TYR A 96 1.87 -0.39 -8.85
N THR A 97 1.43 -1.18 -9.84
CA THR A 97 0.25 -0.86 -10.63
C THR A 97 -0.99 -1.01 -9.76
N ALA A 98 -1.73 0.06 -9.56
CA ALA A 98 -2.83 0.14 -8.61
C ALA A 98 -3.98 1.06 -9.07
N PHE A 99 -5.19 0.63 -8.76
CA PHE A 99 -6.41 1.40 -9.00
C PHE A 99 -7.02 1.82 -7.67
N ARG A 100 -7.16 3.12 -7.45
CA ARG A 100 -7.85 3.65 -6.27
C ARG A 100 -9.34 3.34 -6.38
N ILE A 101 -9.94 2.96 -5.26
CA ILE A 101 -11.37 2.66 -5.14
C ILE A 101 -11.95 3.68 -4.17
N GLU A 102 -13.04 4.31 -4.57
CA GLU A 102 -13.82 5.23 -3.72
C GLU A 102 -14.86 4.47 -2.87
#